data_AF-A0A5A9Z0P2-F1
#
_entry.id   AF-A0A5A9Z0P2-F1
#
_cell.length_a   1.000
_cell.length_b   1.000
_cell.length_c   1.000
_cell.angle_alpha   90.00
_cell.angle_beta   90.00
_cell.angle_gamma   90.00
#
_symmetry.space_group_name_H-M   'P 1'
#
loop_
_entity.id
_entity.type
_entity.pdbx_description
1 polymer ?
#
loop_
_entity_poly.entity_id
_entity_poly.type
_entity_poly.pdbx_seq_one_letter_code
_entity_poly.pdbx_strand_id
1 'polypeptide(L)' 'MKHSHYHRDVSHLKTIDIYRIFQLYDVTDPCAQHAIKKLMCAGERGVKTEEQDIREAHDTLARRLQMSAEDDTALEGAE' A
#
# COMPACT_ATOMS: atom_id res chain seq x y z
N MET A 1 10.15 -2.88 -24.15
CA MET A 1 10.82 -3.32 -22.90
C MET A 1 9.83 -4.18 -22.12
N LYS A 2 10.19 -5.39 -21.69
CA LYS A 2 9.35 -6.14 -20.74
C LYS A 2 9.24 -5.31 -19.44
N HIS A 3 8.06 -5.26 -18.83
CA HIS A 3 7.80 -4.53 -17.56
C HIS A 3 7.82 -2.99 -17.61
N SER A 4 7.53 -2.39 -18.76
CA SER A 4 7.43 -0.93 -18.90
C SER A 4 6.42 -0.29 -17.94
N HIS A 5 5.40 -1.02 -17.49
CA HIS A 5 4.35 -0.50 -16.61
C HIS A 5 4.81 -0.22 -15.17
N TYR A 6 5.92 -0.83 -14.73
CA TYR A 6 6.54 -0.57 -13.42
C TYR A 6 7.63 0.51 -13.46
N HIS A 7 7.82 1.18 -14.59
CA HIS A 7 8.78 2.27 -14.70
C HIS A 7 8.04 3.60 -14.70
N ARG A 8 8.61 4.57 -13.98
CA ARG A 8 8.13 5.96 -13.94
C ARG A 8 9.34 6.86 -14.06
N ASP A 9 9.25 7.86 -14.94
CA ASP A 9 10.32 8.83 -15.08
C ASP A 9 10.38 9.74 -13.85
N VAL A 10 11.55 9.75 -13.22
CA VAL A 10 11.86 10.51 -12.01
C VAL A 10 13.19 11.25 -12.17
N SER A 11 13.67 11.40 -13.41
CA SER A 11 14.95 12.06 -13.74
C SER A 11 15.09 13.48 -13.19
N HIS A 12 13.96 14.16 -12.95
CA HIS A 12 13.90 15.49 -12.35
C HIS A 12 14.08 15.51 -10.82
N LEU A 13 14.11 14.36 -10.15
CA LEU A 13 14.21 14.24 -8.70
C LEU A 13 15.61 13.74 -8.30
N LYS A 14 16.17 14.32 -7.24
CA LYS A 14 17.41 13.81 -6.61
C LYS A 14 17.14 12.67 -5.63
N THR A 15 15.98 12.69 -4.98
CA THR A 15 15.54 11.72 -3.99
C THR A 15 14.04 11.48 -4.12
N ILE A 16 13.58 10.33 -3.62
CA ILE A 16 12.17 9.94 -3.57
C ILE A 16 11.85 9.53 -2.14
N ASP A 17 10.67 9.93 -1.67
CA ASP A 17 10.07 9.41 -0.45
C ASP A 17 8.86 8.51 -0.79
N ILE A 18 8.32 7.85 0.23
CA ILE A 18 7.20 6.92 0.06
C ILE A 18 5.93 7.59 -0.49
N TYR A 19 5.70 8.87 -0.22
CA TYR A 19 4.52 9.59 -0.69
C TYR A 19 4.61 9.88 -2.19
N ARG A 20 5.80 10.14 -2.70
CA ARG A 20 6.03 10.21 -4.16
C ARG A 20 5.77 8.88 -4.84
N ILE A 21 6.10 7.75 -4.21
CA ILE A 21 5.74 6.43 -4.76
C ILE A 21 4.22 6.28 -4.87
N PHE A 22 3.46 6.68 -3.85
CA PHE A 22 1.99 6.65 -3.92
C PHE A 22 1.45 7.49 -5.06
N GLN A 23 1.98 8.69 -5.29
CA GLN A 23 1.60 9.54 -6.42
C GLN A 23 1.96 8.92 -7.78
N LEU A 24 3.16 8.37 -7.93
CA LEU A 24 3.65 7.80 -9.18
C LEU A 24 2.85 6.57 -9.64
N TYR A 25 2.30 5.83 -8.70
CA TYR A 25 1.53 4.60 -8.95
C TYR A 25 0.03 4.76 -8.70
N ASP A 26 -0.43 5.97 -8.41
CA ASP A 26 -1.83 6.28 -8.09
C ASP A 26 -2.41 5.38 -6.98
N VAL A 27 -1.61 5.15 -5.93
CA VAL A 27 -2.05 4.39 -4.75
C VAL A 27 -2.88 5.31 -3.87
N THR A 28 -4.19 5.24 -3.99
CA THR A 28 -5.14 6.12 -3.29
C THR A 28 -5.76 5.49 -2.04
N ASP A 29 -5.81 4.16 -1.97
CA ASP A 29 -6.41 3.44 -0.85
C ASP A 29 -5.57 3.59 0.43
N PRO A 30 -6.16 4.06 1.55
CA PRO A 30 -5.42 4.34 2.78
C PRO A 30 -4.86 3.07 3.43
N CYS A 31 -5.53 1.93 3.29
CA CYS A 31 -5.02 0.64 3.80
C CYS A 31 -3.79 0.19 3.01
N ALA A 32 -3.84 0.31 1.68
CA ALA A 32 -2.71 0.02 0.80
C ALA A 32 -1.52 0.94 1.09
N GLN A 33 -1.76 2.25 1.23
CA GLN A 33 -0.72 3.21 1.59
C GLN A 33 -0.07 2.87 2.94
N HIS A 34 -0.87 2.51 3.95
CA HIS A 34 -0.35 2.13 5.26
C HIS A 34 0.49 0.85 5.18
N ALA A 35 -0.01 -0.19 4.51
CA ALA A 35 0.68 -1.46 4.35
C ALA A 35 2.00 -1.30 3.57
N ILE A 36 2.00 -0.59 2.44
CA ILE A 36 3.22 -0.35 1.64
C ILE A 36 4.26 0.42 2.46
N LYS A 37 3.85 1.47 3.18
CA LYS A 37 4.75 2.23 4.07
C LYS A 37 5.41 1.34 5.14
N LYS A 38 4.67 0.36 5.66
CA LYS A 38 5.17 -0.60 6.65
C LYS A 38 6.16 -1.57 6.04
N LEU A 39 5.82 -2.16 4.89
CA LEU A 39 6.67 -3.14 4.21
C LEU A 39 7.97 -2.53 3.69
N MET A 40 7.94 -1.29 3.20
CA MET A 40 9.12 -0.61 2.66
C MET A 40 10.13 -0.15 3.72
N CYS A 41 9.73 -0.06 4.99
CA CYS A 41 10.57 0.45 6.08
C CYS A 41 10.57 -0.50 7.29
N ALA A 42 10.27 -1.78 7.09
CA ALA A 42 10.08 -2.75 8.17
C ALA A 42 11.38 -2.92 8.97
N GLY A 43 11.31 -2.76 10.29
CA GLY A 43 12.48 -2.92 11.18
C GLY A 43 13.52 -1.79 11.12
N GLU A 44 13.46 -0.88 10.15
CA GLU A 44 14.45 0.20 9.99
C GLU A 44 14.27 1.37 10.96
N ARG A 45 13.09 1.49 11.57
CA ARG A 45 12.72 2.66 12.41
C ARG A 45 13.15 2.54 13.88
N GLY A 46 13.77 1.43 14.27
CA GLY A 46 14.31 1.21 15.62
C GLY A 46 13.28 1.06 16.75
N VAL A 47 11.98 1.18 16.46
CA VAL A 47 10.89 1.07 17.45
C VAL A 47 10.21 -0.31 17.42
N LYS A 48 10.06 -0.90 16.24
CA LYS A 48 9.34 -2.16 16.00
C LYS A 48 10.24 -3.15 15.29
N THR A 49 10.00 -4.44 15.50
CA THR A 49 10.65 -5.49 14.73
C THR A 49 10.06 -5.56 13.32
N GLU A 50 10.85 -6.05 12.37
CA GLU A 50 10.37 -6.34 11.00
C GLU A 50 9.10 -7.21 11.02
N GLU A 51 9.10 -8.26 11.85
CA GLU A 51 7.96 -9.16 12.02
C GLU A 51 6.69 -8.42 12.49
N GLN A 52 6.82 -7.46 13.41
CA GLN A 52 5.70 -6.65 13.87
C GLN A 52 5.17 -5.75 12.75
N ASP A 53 6.04 -5.10 11.98
CA ASP A 53 5.63 -4.27 10.84
C ASP A 53 4.93 -5.08 9.74
N ILE A 54 5.39 -6.31 9.48
CA ILE A 54 4.76 -7.25 8.54
C ILE A 54 3.36 -7.65 9.01
N ARG A 55 3.19 -8.01 10.29
CA ARG A 55 1.87 -8.35 10.86
C ARG A 55 0.90 -7.17 10.78
N GLU A 56 1.35 -5.97 11.12
CA GLU A 56 0.51 -4.76 11.04
C GLU A 56 0.08 -4.46 9.58
N ALA A 57 0.96 -4.69 8.61
CA ALA A 57 0.62 -4.57 7.19
C ALA A 57 -0.40 -5.64 6.77
N HIS A 58 -0.23 -6.89 7.20
CA HIS A 58 -1.16 -7.99 6.94
C HIS A 58 -2.56 -7.68 7.48
N ASP A 59 -2.67 -7.27 8.75
CA ASP A 59 -3.97 -7.01 9.39
C ASP A 59 -4.71 -5.85 8.72
N THR A 60 -3.96 -4.82 8.30
CA THR A 60 -4.50 -3.70 7.53
C THR A 60 -5.09 -4.15 6.18
N LEU A 61 -4.40 -5.05 5.46
CA LEU A 61 -4.88 -5.58 4.19
C LEU A 61 -6.05 -6.54 4.38
N ALA A 62 -6.07 -7.34 5.45
CA ALA A 62 -7.19 -8.19 5.79
C ALA A 62 -8.46 -7.36 6.04
N ARG A 63 -8.36 -6.25 6.79
CA ARG A 63 -9.49 -5.32 6.98
C ARG A 63 -9.99 -4.75 5.65
N ARG A 64 -9.08 -4.37 4.74
CA ARG A 64 -9.46 -3.86 3.41
C ARG A 64 -10.29 -4.87 2.62
N LEU A 65 -9.87 -6.13 2.60
CA LEU A 65 -10.62 -7.20 1.92
C LEU A 65 -12.01 -7.41 2.55
N GLN A 66 -12.10 -7.32 3.88
CA GLN A 66 -13.38 -7.38 4.58
C GLN A 66 -14.31 -6.21 4.16
N MET A 67 -13.78 -4.98 4.03
CA MET A 67 -14.57 -3.84 3.53
C MET A 67 -15.09 -4.07 2.12
N SER A 68 -14.25 -4.58 1.22
CA SER A 68 -14.70 -4.89 -0.15
C SER A 68 -15.83 -5.92 -0.15
N ALA A 69 -15.77 -6.95 0.70
CA ALA A 69 -16.84 -7.92 0.83
C ALA A 69 -18.13 -7.33 1.44
N GLU A 70 -18.01 -6.39 2.39
CA GLU A 70 -19.14 -5.62 2.95
C GLU A 70 -19.85 -4.82 1.84
N ASP A 71 -19.07 -4.13 0.99
CA ASP A 71 -19.59 -3.31 -0.11
C ASP A 71 -20.24 -4.17 -1.21
N ASP A 72 -19.63 -5.30 -1.58
CA ASP A 72 -20.19 -6.24 -2.58
C ASP A 72 -21.54 -6.82 -2.11
N THR A 73 -21.62 -7.23 -0.84
CA THR A 73 -22.86 -7.76 -0.25
C THR A 73 -23.96 -6.69 -0.21
N ALA A 74 -23.61 -5.43 0.04
CA ALA A 74 -24.56 -4.32 0.05
C ALA A 74 -25.15 -4.03 -1.33
N LEU A 75 -24.39 -4.28 -2.40
CA LEU A 75 -24.85 -4.13 -3.78
C LEU A 75 -25.82 -5.25 -4.19
N GLU A 76 -25.55 -6.49 -3.81
CA GLU A 76 -26.43 -7.65 -4.10
C GLU A 76 -27.79 -7.57 -3.40
N GLY A 77 -27.87 -6.92 -2.23
CA GLY A 77 -29.13 -6.72 -1.50
C GLY A 77 -29.97 -5.51 -1.97
N ALA A 78 -29.45 -4.71 -2.91
CA ALA A 78 -30.10 -3.52 -3.44
C ALA A 78 -30.74 -3.75 -4.83
N GLU A 79 -30.50 -4.92 -5.45
CA GLU A 79 -31.12 -5.40 -6.70
C GLU A 79 -32.35 -6.28 -6.44
#